data_AF-A0AAE6VPZ8-F1
#
_entry.id   AF-A0AAE6VPZ8-F1
#
_cell.length_a   1.000
_cell.length_b   1.000
_cell.length_c   1.000
_cell.angle_alpha   90.00
_cell.angle_beta   90.00
_cell.angle_gamma   90.00
#
_symmetry.space_group_name_H-M   'P 1'
#
loop_
_entity.id
_entity.type
_entity.pdbx_description
1 polymer ?
#
loop_
_entity_poly.entity_id
_entity_poly.type
_entity_poly.pdbx_seq_one_letter_code
_entity_poly.pdbx_strand_id
1 'polypeptide(L)'
;MVSMGTGQPNVNGNSLKNLNIPLPPLEEQHRIVAKVDELMVLCDQLEQRSESQLAAHQTLVEALLATLTDSTDADELAQNWTRLSSHFDTLFTTEASIDALKQTILQLAVMGKLVPQDPSNEPASALLERIATQKAQLVKEKKIKKEKPLLAISEDEKPFELPQGWEWCHLKDIITIMDAGWSPACPPEASPDIDTWGVLKTTAVQTLEYRDYENKVLDKTKTPRPENEVMVGDILITRAGPKNRVGISCLVEKTRPKLMISDKIIRFHLVEVGLSERFISLCLNAGATAVYIDGSKSGMAESQMNISQDKLKLAPIPLGPIKEQNHIMDRVDQLMTLCDQLKTRLQTRADA
;
A
#
# COMPACT_ATOMS: atom_id res chain seq x y z
N MET A 1 24.79 10.35 -43.64
CA MET A 1 23.96 9.17 -43.30
C MET A 1 24.62 7.93 -43.90
N VAL A 2 25.14 7.04 -43.05
CA VAL A 2 25.91 5.83 -43.44
C VAL A 2 25.10 4.54 -43.19
N SER A 3 23.84 4.70 -42.80
CA SER A 3 22.94 3.61 -42.43
C SER A 3 21.90 3.39 -43.52
N MET A 4 21.67 2.12 -43.87
CA MET A 4 20.64 1.69 -44.82
C MET A 4 19.64 0.77 -44.10
N GLY A 5 18.34 1.04 -44.27
CA GLY A 5 17.24 0.21 -43.76
C GLY A 5 16.33 0.94 -42.76
N THR A 6 15.01 0.82 -42.92
CA THR A 6 14.00 1.46 -42.06
C THR A 6 13.56 0.61 -40.86
N GLY A 7 13.95 -0.68 -40.79
CA GLY A 7 13.58 -1.61 -39.70
C GLY A 7 14.74 -2.18 -38.88
N GLN A 8 15.91 -2.40 -39.51
CA GLN A 8 17.17 -2.77 -38.85
C GLN A 8 18.33 -2.03 -39.54
N PRO A 9 18.61 -0.78 -39.15
CA PRO A 9 19.71 -0.01 -39.72
C PRO A 9 21.06 -0.70 -39.46
N ASN A 10 21.80 -1.03 -40.52
CA ASN A 10 23.14 -1.60 -40.43
C ASN A 10 24.14 -0.76 -41.25
N VAL A 11 25.39 -0.73 -40.81
CA VAL A 11 26.50 -0.03 -41.48
C VAL A 11 27.35 -1.06 -42.21
N ASN A 12 27.32 -1.07 -43.55
CA ASN A 12 28.11 -2.02 -44.32
C ASN A 12 29.59 -1.57 -44.41
N GLY A 13 30.50 -2.54 -44.59
CA GLY A 13 31.95 -2.29 -44.62
C GLY A 13 32.43 -1.38 -45.75
N ASN A 14 31.71 -1.28 -46.87
CA ASN A 14 32.05 -0.35 -47.96
C ASN A 14 31.70 1.10 -47.58
N SER A 15 30.59 1.30 -46.87
CA SER A 15 30.20 2.62 -46.35
C SER A 15 31.14 3.10 -45.25
N LEU A 16 31.69 2.19 -44.43
CA LEU A 16 32.76 2.51 -43.47
C LEU A 16 34.07 2.93 -44.15
N LYS A 17 34.49 2.25 -45.22
CA LYS A 17 35.71 2.58 -45.97
C LYS A 17 35.68 3.97 -46.61
N ASN A 18 34.49 4.42 -47.01
CA ASN A 18 34.29 5.72 -47.66
C ASN A 18 33.96 6.83 -46.65
N LEU A 19 34.09 6.58 -45.34
CA LEU A 19 33.84 7.57 -44.31
C LEU A 19 34.98 8.61 -44.31
N ASN A 20 34.64 9.85 -44.68
CA ASN A 20 35.58 10.96 -44.56
C ASN A 20 35.77 11.30 -43.07
N ILE A 21 36.91 10.88 -42.52
CA ILE A 21 37.32 11.24 -41.16
C ILE A 21 38.30 12.41 -41.20
N PRO A 22 38.10 13.47 -40.40
CA PRO A 22 39.11 14.49 -40.24
C PRO A 22 40.31 13.88 -39.51
N LEU A 23 41.49 13.96 -40.13
CA LEU A 23 42.73 13.43 -39.56
C LEU A 23 43.63 14.60 -39.14
N PRO A 24 43.68 14.97 -37.85
CA PRO A 24 44.58 16.01 -37.38
C PRO A 24 46.04 15.50 -37.36
N PRO A 25 47.04 16.39 -37.25
CA PRO A 25 48.44 15.99 -37.08
C PRO A 25 48.63 15.04 -35.87
N LEU A 26 49.64 14.17 -35.93
CA LEU A 26 49.84 13.10 -34.93
C LEU A 26 49.94 13.64 -33.48
N GLU A 27 50.62 14.76 -33.29
CA GLU A 27 50.73 15.41 -31.98
C GLU A 27 49.36 15.85 -31.45
N GLU A 28 48.52 16.41 -32.32
CA GLU A 28 47.17 16.83 -31.97
C GLU A 28 46.25 15.63 -31.69
N GLN A 29 46.42 14.51 -32.40
CA GLN A 29 45.71 13.25 -32.08
C GLN A 29 46.01 12.80 -30.64
N HIS A 30 47.29 12.82 -30.23
CA HIS A 30 47.68 12.48 -28.87
C HIS A 30 47.09 13.46 -27.83
N ARG A 31 47.07 14.76 -28.13
CA ARG A 31 46.44 15.77 -27.25
C ARG A 31 44.94 15.55 -27.11
N ILE A 32 44.25 15.22 -28.20
CA ILE A 32 42.81 14.91 -28.21
C ILE A 32 42.55 13.66 -27.37
N VAL A 33 43.27 12.56 -27.61
CA VAL A 33 43.10 11.31 -26.85
C VAL A 33 43.35 11.54 -25.36
N ALA A 34 44.44 12.22 -25.00
CA ALA A 34 44.73 12.54 -23.60
C ALA A 34 43.61 13.36 -22.94
N LYS A 35 42.99 14.31 -23.68
CA LYS A 35 41.88 15.09 -23.13
C LYS A 35 40.58 14.28 -23.02
N VAL A 36 40.32 13.37 -23.96
CA VAL A 36 39.19 12.44 -23.88
C VAL A 36 39.36 11.52 -22.67
N ASP A 37 40.54 10.94 -22.47
CA ASP A 37 40.82 10.08 -21.32
C ASP A 37 40.63 10.83 -19.99
N GLU A 38 41.11 12.08 -19.89
CA GLU A 38 40.89 12.95 -18.73
C GLU A 38 39.39 13.19 -18.46
N LEU A 39 38.62 13.48 -19.51
CA LEU A 39 37.18 13.71 -19.40
C LEU A 39 36.41 12.44 -19.04
N MET A 40 36.81 11.28 -19.56
CA MET A 40 36.21 9.99 -19.19
C MET A 40 36.43 9.68 -17.71
N VAL A 41 37.64 9.90 -17.19
CA VAL A 41 37.93 9.76 -15.76
C VAL A 41 37.08 10.73 -14.93
N LEU A 42 36.88 11.96 -15.39
CA LEU A 42 36.00 12.92 -14.70
C LEU A 42 34.54 12.46 -14.70
N CYS A 43 34.05 11.90 -15.81
CA CYS A 43 32.71 11.31 -15.89
C CYS A 43 32.55 10.15 -14.90
N ASP A 44 33.51 9.22 -14.86
CA ASP A 44 33.48 8.08 -13.94
C ASP A 44 33.45 8.56 -12.47
N GLN A 45 34.24 9.59 -12.13
CA GLN A 45 34.24 10.19 -10.79
C GLN A 45 32.91 10.88 -10.44
N LEU A 46 32.30 11.58 -11.40
CA LEU A 46 31.01 12.23 -11.20
C LEU A 46 29.89 11.21 -11.01
N GLU A 47 29.88 10.12 -11.77
CA GLU A 47 28.93 9.02 -11.64
C GLU A 47 29.06 8.36 -10.26
N GLN A 48 30.28 7.99 -9.86
CA GLN A 48 30.55 7.40 -8.55
C GLN A 48 30.13 8.32 -7.40
N ARG A 49 30.37 9.63 -7.52
CA ARG A 49 29.96 10.62 -6.52
C ARG A 49 28.44 10.74 -6.43
N SER A 50 27.75 10.74 -7.56
CA SER A 50 26.28 10.77 -7.63
C SER A 50 25.66 9.56 -6.93
N GLU A 51 26.14 8.36 -7.25
CA GLU A 51 25.68 7.11 -6.61
C GLU A 51 25.92 7.12 -5.10
N SER A 52 27.11 7.54 -4.67
CA SER A 52 27.46 7.63 -3.24
C SER A 52 26.58 8.64 -2.50
N GLN A 53 26.25 9.78 -3.14
CA GLN A 53 25.36 10.79 -2.57
C GLN A 53 23.94 10.26 -2.41
N LEU A 54 23.41 9.58 -3.43
CA LEU A 54 22.09 8.96 -3.37
C LEU A 54 22.00 7.90 -2.27
N ALA A 55 23.00 7.02 -2.17
CA ALA A 55 23.06 6.00 -1.13
C ALA A 55 23.11 6.63 0.27
N ALA A 56 23.99 7.61 0.49
CA ALA A 56 24.09 8.31 1.78
C ALA A 56 22.79 9.05 2.14
N HIS A 57 22.12 9.67 1.16
CA HIS A 57 20.84 10.34 1.36
C HIS A 57 19.75 9.32 1.75
N GLN A 58 19.68 8.18 1.07
CA GLN A 58 18.74 7.12 1.40
C GLN A 58 18.95 6.60 2.83
N THR A 59 20.19 6.29 3.22
CA THR A 59 20.50 5.85 4.58
C THR A 59 20.13 6.90 5.63
N LEU A 60 20.36 8.19 5.35
CA LEU A 60 19.95 9.27 6.25
C LEU A 60 18.43 9.32 6.42
N VAL A 61 17.67 9.23 5.33
CA VAL A 61 16.20 9.22 5.37
C VAL A 61 15.70 8.02 6.17
N GLU A 62 16.21 6.82 5.90
CA GLU A 62 15.84 5.61 6.62
C GLU A 62 16.14 5.73 8.12
N ALA A 63 17.31 6.22 8.51
CA ALA A 63 17.68 6.41 9.92
C ALA A 63 16.79 7.43 10.65
N LEU A 64 16.43 8.53 9.97
CA LEU A 64 15.53 9.53 10.53
C LEU A 64 14.10 9.01 10.69
N LEU A 65 13.60 8.26 9.71
CA LEU A 65 12.28 7.63 9.79
C LEU A 65 12.24 6.55 10.87
N ALA A 66 13.32 5.75 11.02
CA ALA A 66 13.45 4.78 12.11
C ALA A 66 13.41 5.47 13.50
N THR A 67 14.03 6.65 13.62
CA THR A 67 13.96 7.45 14.86
C THR A 67 12.52 7.84 15.21
N LEU A 68 11.65 8.06 14.21
CA LEU A 68 10.22 8.29 14.46
C LEU A 68 9.53 7.02 14.98
N THR A 69 9.76 5.86 14.36
CA THR A 69 9.09 4.61 14.75
C THR A 69 9.52 4.11 16.12
N ASP A 70 10.78 4.36 16.46
CA ASP A 70 11.41 3.96 17.72
C ASP A 70 11.12 4.94 18.87
N SER A 71 10.47 6.07 18.58
CA SER A 71 10.07 7.05 19.61
C SER A 71 9.19 6.35 20.66
N THR A 72 9.54 6.56 21.93
CA THR A 72 8.98 5.82 23.06
C THR A 72 7.59 6.32 23.46
N ASP A 73 7.33 7.62 23.27
CA ASP A 73 6.05 8.26 23.58
C ASP A 73 5.65 9.32 22.53
N ALA A 74 4.45 9.87 22.70
CA ALA A 74 3.87 10.86 21.80
C ALA A 74 4.60 12.21 21.82
N ASP A 75 5.22 12.58 22.96
CA ASP A 75 5.95 13.84 23.11
C ASP A 75 7.29 13.78 22.39
N GLU A 76 8.02 12.66 22.53
CA GLU A 76 9.24 12.37 21.78
C GLU A 76 8.94 12.30 20.28
N LEU A 77 7.85 11.64 19.88
CA LEU A 77 7.43 11.62 18.48
C LEU A 77 7.14 13.03 17.96
N ALA A 78 6.40 13.85 18.72
CA ALA A 78 6.08 15.21 18.31
C ALA A 78 7.34 16.08 18.16
N GLN A 79 8.33 15.92 19.04
CA GLN A 79 9.62 16.61 18.96
C GLN A 79 10.42 16.13 17.74
N ASN A 80 10.54 14.81 17.55
CA ASN A 80 11.26 14.23 16.41
C ASN A 80 10.59 14.61 15.08
N TRP A 81 9.27 14.58 15.03
CA TRP A 81 8.47 15.05 13.90
C TRP A 81 8.71 16.53 13.60
N THR A 82 8.74 17.38 14.62
CA THR A 82 8.99 18.82 14.44
C THR A 82 10.35 19.07 13.81
N ARG A 83 11.41 18.39 14.30
CA ARG A 83 12.77 18.46 13.74
C ARG A 83 12.85 17.98 12.30
N LEU A 84 12.12 16.90 11.98
CA LEU A 84 12.06 16.35 10.64
C LEU A 84 11.32 17.31 9.69
N SER A 85 10.16 17.81 10.12
CA SER A 85 9.31 18.70 9.33
C SER A 85 9.99 20.02 8.94
N SER A 86 10.88 20.56 9.77
CA SER A 86 11.66 21.76 9.43
C SER A 86 12.67 21.55 8.32
N HIS A 87 12.99 20.28 7.99
CA HIS A 87 13.96 19.91 6.97
C HIS A 87 13.34 19.07 5.85
N PHE A 88 12.00 19.02 5.73
CA PHE A 88 11.33 18.23 4.70
C PHE A 88 11.77 18.60 3.28
N ASP A 89 11.92 19.89 2.97
CA ASP A 89 12.34 20.36 1.64
C ASP A 89 13.75 19.89 1.24
N THR A 90 14.58 19.52 2.23
CA THR A 90 15.96 19.02 2.02
C THR A 90 16.07 17.50 2.13
N LEU A 91 15.17 16.86 2.90
CA LEU A 91 15.21 15.43 3.18
C LEU A 91 14.36 14.62 2.20
N PHE A 92 13.25 15.18 1.73
CA PHE A 92 12.31 14.49 0.84
C PHE A 92 12.41 15.03 -0.58
N THR A 93 13.56 14.81 -1.20
CA THR A 93 13.89 15.34 -2.54
C THR A 93 13.61 14.36 -3.68
N THR A 94 13.24 13.11 -3.35
CA THR A 94 12.96 12.04 -4.32
C THR A 94 11.58 11.43 -4.08
N GLU A 95 10.96 10.89 -5.13
CA GLU A 95 9.68 10.18 -5.00
C GLU A 95 9.76 9.01 -4.01
N ALA A 96 10.86 8.24 -4.05
CA ALA A 96 11.10 7.13 -3.13
C ALA A 96 11.14 7.56 -1.66
N SER A 97 11.78 8.70 -1.35
CA SER A 97 11.83 9.23 0.02
C SER A 97 10.45 9.65 0.53
N ILE A 98 9.60 10.22 -0.33
CA ILE A 98 8.22 10.59 0.02
C ILE A 98 7.38 9.34 0.26
N ASP A 99 7.53 8.32 -0.59
CA ASP A 99 6.82 7.06 -0.40
C ASP A 99 7.24 6.37 0.91
N ALA A 100 8.53 6.43 1.28
CA ALA A 100 9.02 5.96 2.58
C ALA A 100 8.41 6.74 3.77
N LEU A 101 8.28 8.06 3.65
CA LEU A 101 7.58 8.89 4.64
C LEU A 101 6.11 8.48 4.78
N LYS A 102 5.41 8.26 3.66
CA LYS A 102 4.02 7.79 3.66
C LYS A 102 3.90 6.46 4.42
N GLN A 103 4.76 5.48 4.13
CA GLN A 103 4.74 4.20 4.84
C GLN A 103 4.99 4.37 6.35
N THR A 104 5.93 5.25 6.72
CA THR A 104 6.22 5.56 8.13
C THR A 104 5.02 6.18 8.86
N ILE A 105 4.31 7.12 8.21
CA ILE A 105 3.08 7.72 8.76
C ILE A 105 2.02 6.64 9.01
N LEU A 106 1.80 5.75 8.05
CA LEU A 106 0.82 4.67 8.18
C LEU A 106 1.22 3.68 9.29
N GLN A 107 2.51 3.39 9.45
CA GLN A 107 3.01 2.55 10.54
C GLN A 107 2.79 3.21 11.91
N LEU A 108 3.12 4.49 12.06
CA LEU A 108 2.89 5.23 13.30
C LEU A 108 1.40 5.30 13.68
N ALA A 109 0.53 5.41 12.67
CA ALA A 109 -0.92 5.41 12.85
C ALA A 109 -1.42 4.09 13.45
N VAL A 110 -1.00 2.94 12.91
CA VAL A 110 -1.44 1.62 13.41
C VAL A 110 -0.77 1.21 14.71
N MET A 111 0.37 1.83 15.06
CA MET A 111 1.00 1.70 16.38
C MET A 111 0.33 2.59 17.43
N GLY A 112 -0.63 3.45 17.04
CA GLY A 112 -1.28 4.41 17.92
C GLY A 112 -0.37 5.53 18.41
N LYS A 113 0.80 5.74 17.79
CA LYS A 113 1.75 6.77 18.20
C LYS A 113 1.46 8.14 17.57
N LEU A 114 0.64 8.18 16.51
CA LEU A 114 0.47 9.38 15.69
C LEU A 114 -0.27 10.54 16.37
N VAL A 115 -1.05 10.24 17.41
CA VAL A 115 -1.81 11.23 18.20
C VAL A 115 -1.55 11.02 19.69
N PRO A 116 -1.74 12.04 20.56
CA PRO A 116 -1.68 11.86 22.01
C PRO A 116 -2.86 11.04 22.55
N GLN A 117 -2.58 10.21 23.55
CA GLN A 117 -3.56 9.30 24.14
C GLN A 117 -4.40 10.04 25.18
N ASP A 118 -5.70 9.78 25.20
CA ASP A 118 -6.62 10.40 26.16
C ASP A 118 -7.18 9.33 27.11
N PRO A 119 -6.70 9.28 28.38
CA PRO A 119 -7.13 8.31 29.37
C PRO A 119 -8.63 8.35 29.69
N SER A 120 -9.36 9.40 29.29
CA SER A 120 -10.80 9.51 29.47
C SER A 120 -11.61 8.74 28.43
N ASN A 121 -10.96 8.26 27.36
CA ASN A 121 -11.61 7.46 26.34
C ASN A 121 -12.01 6.08 26.85
N GLU A 122 -13.09 5.54 26.28
CA GLU A 122 -13.46 4.14 26.49
C GLU A 122 -12.34 3.23 25.96
N PRO A 123 -11.76 2.34 26.79
CA PRO A 123 -10.67 1.47 26.36
C PRO A 123 -11.17 0.42 25.35
N ALA A 124 -10.25 -0.09 24.53
CA ALA A 124 -10.54 -1.11 23.54
C ALA A 124 -11.09 -2.42 24.15
N SER A 125 -10.76 -2.72 25.40
CA SER A 125 -11.32 -3.86 26.14
C SER A 125 -12.85 -3.77 26.28
N ALA A 126 -13.38 -2.61 26.67
CA ALA A 126 -14.82 -2.36 26.76
C ALA A 126 -15.50 -2.42 25.38
N LEU A 127 -14.82 -1.92 24.34
CA LEU A 127 -15.28 -2.04 22.96
C LEU A 127 -15.38 -3.50 22.51
N LEU A 128 -14.39 -4.33 22.81
CA LEU A 128 -14.40 -5.76 22.49
C LEU A 128 -15.52 -6.50 23.22
N GLU A 129 -15.82 -6.14 24.47
CA GLU A 129 -16.98 -6.69 25.20
C GLU A 129 -18.31 -6.34 24.52
N ARG A 130 -18.47 -5.10 24.04
CA ARG A 130 -19.65 -4.65 23.28
C ARG A 130 -19.77 -5.41 21.96
N ILE A 131 -18.65 -5.61 21.25
CA ILE A 131 -18.58 -6.41 20.02
C ILE A 131 -19.01 -7.86 20.29
N ALA A 132 -18.48 -8.49 21.34
CA ALA A 132 -18.82 -9.85 21.72
C ALA A 132 -20.32 -9.97 22.05
N THR A 133 -20.88 -9.00 22.77
CA THR A 133 -22.31 -8.92 23.11
C THR A 133 -23.17 -8.78 21.86
N GLN A 134 -22.83 -7.86 20.96
CA GLN A 134 -23.55 -7.63 19.70
C GLN A 134 -23.52 -8.88 18.81
N LYS A 135 -22.37 -9.54 18.68
CA LYS A 135 -22.25 -10.81 17.94
C LYS A 135 -23.09 -11.91 18.58
N ALA A 136 -23.09 -12.04 19.91
CA ALA A 136 -23.92 -13.01 20.60
C ALA A 136 -25.41 -12.78 20.33
N GLN A 137 -25.86 -11.52 20.25
CA GLN A 137 -27.21 -11.17 19.84
C GLN A 137 -27.50 -11.55 18.38
N LEU A 138 -26.61 -11.22 17.44
CA LEU A 138 -26.76 -11.58 16.02
C LEU A 138 -26.79 -13.11 15.80
N VAL A 139 -26.06 -13.89 16.61
CA VAL A 139 -26.13 -15.36 16.59
C VAL A 139 -27.51 -15.83 17.08
N LYS A 140 -28.05 -15.24 18.15
CA LYS A 140 -29.41 -15.56 18.65
C LYS A 140 -30.48 -15.24 17.60
N GLU A 141 -30.30 -14.15 16.88
CA GLU A 141 -31.17 -13.71 15.76
C GLU A 141 -30.96 -14.52 14.47
N LYS A 142 -30.02 -15.48 14.43
CA LYS A 142 -29.64 -16.28 13.26
C LYS A 142 -29.13 -15.47 12.06
N LYS A 143 -28.71 -14.22 12.28
CA LYS A 143 -28.09 -13.36 11.25
C LYS A 143 -26.65 -13.76 10.94
N ILE A 144 -25.95 -14.30 11.93
CA ILE A 144 -24.58 -14.83 11.76
C ILE A 144 -24.46 -16.25 12.31
N LYS A 145 -23.51 -17.02 11.76
CA LYS A 145 -23.24 -18.39 12.24
C LYS A 145 -22.49 -18.35 13.57
N LYS A 146 -22.80 -19.29 14.46
CA LYS A 146 -22.04 -19.47 15.71
C LYS A 146 -20.64 -19.98 15.39
N GLU A 147 -19.64 -19.18 15.70
CA GLU A 147 -18.23 -19.55 15.54
C GLU A 147 -17.61 -19.93 16.90
N LYS A 148 -16.58 -20.78 16.89
CA LYS A 148 -15.82 -21.09 18.11
C LYS A 148 -15.01 -19.86 18.56
N PRO A 149 -14.97 -19.53 19.86
CA PRO A 149 -14.06 -18.52 20.38
C PRO A 149 -12.62 -18.89 20.02
N LEU A 150 -11.82 -17.93 19.58
CA LEU A 150 -10.38 -18.10 19.47
C LEU A 150 -9.73 -17.87 20.84
N LEU A 151 -8.55 -18.46 21.03
CA LEU A 151 -7.72 -18.15 22.19
C LEU A 151 -7.20 -16.71 22.06
N ALA A 152 -6.87 -16.09 23.18
CA ALA A 152 -6.19 -14.81 23.17
C ALA A 152 -4.86 -14.92 22.42
N ILE A 153 -4.49 -13.86 21.69
CA ILE A 153 -3.19 -13.75 21.02
C ILE A 153 -2.09 -13.95 22.07
N SER A 154 -1.19 -14.91 21.85
CA SER A 154 -0.13 -15.21 22.80
C SER A 154 0.85 -14.03 22.91
N GLU A 155 1.54 -13.89 24.04
CA GLU A 155 2.56 -12.84 24.20
C GLU A 155 3.67 -12.95 23.13
N ASP A 156 4.01 -14.17 22.70
CA ASP A 156 5.01 -14.43 21.65
C ASP A 156 4.53 -13.99 20.24
N GLU A 157 3.22 -13.81 20.05
CA GLU A 157 2.61 -13.35 18.80
C GLU A 157 2.41 -11.83 18.76
N LYS A 158 2.63 -11.11 19.88
CA LYS A 158 2.50 -9.64 19.94
C LYS A 158 3.75 -8.98 19.37
N PRO A 159 3.65 -8.25 18.24
CA PRO A 159 4.85 -7.74 17.58
C PRO A 159 5.50 -6.55 18.30
N PHE A 160 4.72 -5.82 19.11
CA PHE A 160 5.17 -4.69 19.91
C PHE A 160 4.19 -4.38 21.06
N GLU A 161 4.63 -3.54 22.00
CA GLU A 161 3.81 -3.04 23.10
C GLU A 161 2.82 -1.97 22.60
N LEU A 162 1.53 -2.19 22.84
CA LEU A 162 0.48 -1.24 22.47
C LEU A 162 0.39 -0.06 23.45
N PRO A 163 -0.11 1.11 22.99
CA PRO A 163 -0.42 2.21 23.87
C PRO A 163 -1.45 1.84 24.95
N GLN A 164 -1.49 2.61 26.04
CA GLN A 164 -2.49 2.42 27.08
C GLN A 164 -3.91 2.51 26.51
N GLY A 165 -4.76 1.53 26.84
CA GLY A 165 -6.15 1.48 26.39
C GLY A 165 -6.37 0.79 25.05
N TRP A 166 -5.30 0.36 24.37
CA TRP A 166 -5.35 -0.45 23.16
C TRP A 166 -5.27 -1.94 23.48
N GLU A 167 -5.85 -2.77 22.63
CA GLU A 167 -5.87 -4.22 22.79
C GLU A 167 -5.61 -4.91 21.44
N TRP A 168 -4.91 -6.04 21.49
CA TRP A 168 -4.80 -6.92 20.34
C TRP A 168 -6.06 -7.78 20.23
N CYS A 169 -6.66 -7.82 19.05
CA CYS A 169 -7.76 -8.75 18.73
C CYS A 169 -7.54 -9.40 17.37
N HIS A 170 -8.23 -10.50 17.09
CA HIS A 170 -8.20 -11.06 15.74
C HIS A 170 -9.23 -10.37 14.85
N LEU A 171 -8.95 -10.29 13.54
CA LEU A 171 -9.92 -9.76 12.57
C LEU A 171 -11.29 -10.44 12.67
N LYS A 172 -11.31 -11.76 12.95
CA LYS A 172 -12.54 -12.51 13.18
C LYS A 172 -13.42 -11.92 14.29
N ASP A 173 -12.82 -11.36 15.33
CA ASP A 173 -13.57 -10.88 16.49
C ASP A 173 -14.43 -9.68 16.13
N ILE A 174 -13.92 -8.82 15.24
CA ILE A 174 -14.53 -7.53 14.87
C ILE A 174 -15.40 -7.57 13.61
N ILE A 175 -15.51 -8.71 12.93
CA ILE A 175 -16.33 -8.87 11.70
C ILE A 175 -17.62 -9.68 11.92
N THR A 176 -18.62 -9.44 11.06
CA THR A 176 -19.89 -10.18 11.02
C THR A 176 -19.94 -11.21 9.88
N ILE A 177 -19.47 -10.84 8.70
CA ILE A 177 -19.50 -11.64 7.48
C ILE A 177 -18.12 -11.58 6.81
N MET A 178 -17.69 -12.69 6.23
CA MET A 178 -16.55 -12.75 5.31
C MET A 178 -16.90 -13.69 4.16
N ASP A 179 -16.95 -13.16 2.95
CA ASP A 179 -17.28 -13.91 1.74
C ASP A 179 -16.29 -13.60 0.61
N ALA A 180 -16.41 -14.34 -0.49
CA ALA A 180 -15.64 -14.13 -1.69
C ALA A 180 -16.58 -14.23 -2.89
N GLY A 181 -16.25 -13.49 -3.93
CA GLY A 181 -17.12 -13.34 -5.08
C GLY A 181 -17.08 -14.51 -6.06
N TRP A 182 -17.43 -14.19 -7.30
CA TRP A 182 -17.51 -15.14 -8.39
C TRP A 182 -16.70 -14.67 -9.60
N SER A 183 -15.86 -15.53 -10.16
CA SER A 183 -15.07 -15.25 -11.37
C SER A 183 -15.55 -16.03 -12.59
N PRO A 184 -16.61 -15.57 -13.28
CA PRO A 184 -16.93 -16.08 -14.59
C PRO A 184 -15.82 -15.76 -15.60
N ALA A 185 -15.68 -16.61 -16.62
CA ALA A 185 -14.98 -16.22 -17.84
C ALA A 185 -15.80 -15.10 -18.51
N CYS A 186 -15.19 -13.94 -18.70
CA CYS A 186 -15.84 -12.74 -19.19
C CYS A 186 -14.89 -11.96 -20.10
N PRO A 187 -15.43 -11.18 -21.06
CA PRO A 187 -14.63 -10.26 -21.85
C PRO A 187 -13.86 -9.28 -20.94
N PRO A 188 -12.60 -8.93 -21.24
CA PRO A 188 -11.75 -8.13 -20.37
C PRO A 188 -12.12 -6.64 -20.32
N GLU A 189 -12.97 -6.17 -21.22
CA GLU A 189 -13.44 -4.79 -21.31
C GLU A 189 -14.25 -4.42 -20.06
N ALA A 190 -14.13 -3.17 -19.60
CA ALA A 190 -14.97 -2.68 -18.52
C ALA A 190 -16.44 -2.63 -18.99
N SER A 191 -17.37 -2.89 -18.08
CA SER A 191 -18.80 -2.72 -18.39
C SER A 191 -19.07 -1.24 -18.72
N PRO A 192 -19.83 -0.96 -19.79
CA PRO A 192 -19.88 0.36 -20.42
C PRO A 192 -20.69 1.40 -19.63
N ASP A 193 -21.61 0.97 -18.77
CA ASP A 193 -22.57 1.84 -18.09
C ASP A 193 -22.98 1.28 -16.71
N ILE A 194 -23.82 2.03 -16.00
CA ILE A 194 -24.32 1.66 -14.66
C ILE A 194 -25.35 0.52 -14.73
N ASP A 195 -25.89 0.24 -15.92
CA ASP A 195 -26.97 -0.72 -16.12
C ASP A 195 -26.48 -2.11 -16.45
N THR A 196 -25.24 -2.20 -16.90
CA THR A 196 -24.56 -3.43 -17.25
C THR A 196 -23.75 -3.95 -16.06
N TRP A 197 -23.94 -5.23 -15.74
CA TRP A 197 -23.19 -5.89 -14.69
C TRP A 197 -21.70 -5.98 -15.04
N GLY A 198 -20.86 -5.67 -14.06
CA GLY A 198 -19.42 -5.88 -14.11
C GLY A 198 -18.94 -6.77 -12.96
N VAL A 199 -17.78 -7.39 -13.15
CA VAL A 199 -17.06 -8.15 -12.12
C VAL A 199 -15.73 -7.45 -11.86
N LEU A 200 -15.43 -7.13 -10.60
CA LEU A 200 -14.22 -6.43 -10.21
C LEU A 200 -12.97 -7.27 -10.47
N LYS A 201 -11.96 -6.65 -11.09
CA LYS A 201 -10.62 -7.21 -11.21
C LYS A 201 -9.89 -7.02 -9.89
N THR A 202 -8.82 -7.77 -9.65
CA THR A 202 -7.97 -7.52 -8.47
C THR A 202 -7.35 -6.13 -8.49
N THR A 203 -7.22 -5.49 -9.66
CA THR A 203 -6.78 -4.09 -9.84
C THR A 203 -7.78 -3.05 -9.33
N ALA A 204 -9.03 -3.43 -9.07
CA ALA A 204 -10.00 -2.57 -8.39
C ALA A 204 -9.67 -2.30 -6.93
N VAL A 205 -8.89 -3.18 -6.32
CA VAL A 205 -8.45 -3.07 -4.92
C VAL A 205 -6.99 -2.65 -4.92
N GLN A 206 -6.73 -1.40 -4.56
CA GLN A 206 -5.39 -0.84 -4.37
C GLN A 206 -5.20 -0.51 -2.90
N THR A 207 -3.96 -0.25 -2.49
CA THR A 207 -3.66 0.11 -1.09
C THR A 207 -4.45 1.35 -0.70
N LEU A 208 -5.46 1.16 0.15
CA LEU A 208 -6.37 2.20 0.64
C LEU A 208 -7.19 2.92 -0.46
N GLU A 209 -7.28 2.35 -1.67
CA GLU A 209 -8.00 2.97 -2.78
C GLU A 209 -8.86 1.92 -3.51
N TYR A 210 -10.14 2.26 -3.69
CA TYR A 210 -11.09 1.46 -4.48
C TYR A 210 -11.30 2.09 -5.86
N ARG A 211 -11.18 1.28 -6.92
CA ARG A 211 -11.30 1.68 -8.32
C ARG A 211 -12.43 0.91 -9.01
N ASP A 212 -13.63 1.49 -9.03
CA ASP A 212 -14.82 0.91 -9.64
C ASP A 212 -14.70 0.69 -11.17
N TYR A 213 -13.86 1.48 -11.85
CA TYR A 213 -13.56 1.36 -13.28
C TYR A 213 -12.69 0.14 -13.64
N GLU A 214 -12.01 -0.48 -12.67
CA GLU A 214 -11.20 -1.68 -12.86
C GLU A 214 -12.06 -2.96 -12.80
N ASN A 215 -12.97 -3.10 -13.76
CA ASN A 215 -13.88 -4.23 -13.84
C ASN A 215 -13.81 -4.90 -15.23
N LYS A 216 -14.47 -6.05 -15.34
CA LYS A 216 -14.73 -6.76 -16.59
C LYS A 216 -16.24 -6.90 -16.78
N VAL A 217 -16.75 -6.70 -17.99
CA VAL A 217 -18.17 -6.80 -18.31
C VAL A 217 -18.66 -8.23 -18.12
N LEU A 218 -19.81 -8.41 -17.49
CA LEU A 218 -20.43 -9.72 -17.39
C LEU A 218 -20.90 -10.18 -18.78
N ASP A 219 -20.51 -11.40 -19.17
CA ASP A 219 -20.96 -12.00 -20.42
C ASP A 219 -22.49 -12.12 -20.46
N LYS A 220 -23.12 -11.76 -21.58
CA LYS A 220 -24.58 -11.76 -21.75
C LYS A 220 -25.23 -13.14 -21.55
N THR A 221 -24.47 -14.22 -21.68
CA THR A 221 -24.91 -15.60 -21.44
C THR A 221 -25.00 -15.95 -19.95
N LYS A 222 -24.47 -15.10 -19.07
CA LYS A 222 -24.37 -15.35 -17.62
C LYS A 222 -25.41 -14.54 -16.86
N THR A 223 -26.04 -15.19 -15.89
CA THR A 223 -26.95 -14.51 -14.96
C THR A 223 -26.15 -13.81 -13.87
N PRO A 224 -26.42 -12.51 -13.60
CA PRO A 224 -25.77 -11.80 -12.51
C PRO A 224 -26.15 -12.37 -11.15
N ARG A 225 -25.30 -12.10 -10.16
CA ARG A 225 -25.43 -12.57 -8.78
C ARG A 225 -25.43 -11.38 -7.81
N PRO A 226 -26.60 -10.74 -7.59
CA PRO A 226 -26.69 -9.54 -6.75
C PRO A 226 -26.19 -9.73 -5.32
N GLU A 227 -26.17 -10.96 -4.81
CA GLU A 227 -25.58 -11.27 -3.51
C GLU A 227 -24.07 -10.94 -3.40
N ASN A 228 -23.37 -10.89 -4.53
CA ASN A 228 -21.96 -10.51 -4.62
C ASN A 228 -21.76 -9.04 -4.98
N GLU A 229 -22.83 -8.25 -5.07
CA GLU A 229 -22.75 -6.82 -5.38
C GLU A 229 -21.97 -6.10 -4.28
N VAL A 230 -20.99 -5.30 -4.69
CA VAL A 230 -20.18 -4.47 -3.80
C VAL A 230 -20.97 -3.24 -3.37
N MET A 231 -20.92 -2.93 -2.08
CA MET A 231 -21.67 -1.82 -1.48
C MET A 231 -20.73 -0.84 -0.77
N VAL A 232 -21.22 0.38 -0.56
CA VAL A 232 -20.51 1.35 0.28
C VAL A 232 -20.42 0.83 1.71
N GLY A 233 -19.23 0.90 2.31
CA GLY A 233 -18.91 0.31 3.62
C GLY A 233 -18.24 -1.06 3.54
N ASP A 234 -18.20 -1.69 2.37
CA ASP A 234 -17.47 -2.95 2.18
C ASP A 234 -15.96 -2.73 2.36
N ILE A 235 -15.31 -3.56 3.18
CA ILE A 235 -13.84 -3.66 3.18
C ILE A 235 -13.46 -4.83 2.26
N LEU A 236 -12.67 -4.54 1.24
CA LEU A 236 -12.20 -5.50 0.26
C LEU A 236 -10.73 -5.83 0.48
N ILE A 237 -10.36 -7.09 0.34
CA ILE A 237 -8.97 -7.55 0.34
C ILE A 237 -8.70 -8.55 -0.78
N THR A 238 -7.60 -8.38 -1.49
CA THR A 238 -7.19 -9.31 -2.54
C THR A 238 -6.66 -10.61 -1.93
N ARG A 239 -7.17 -11.76 -2.40
CA ARG A 239 -6.78 -13.06 -1.85
C ARG A 239 -5.89 -13.90 -2.75
N ALA A 240 -5.74 -13.54 -4.03
CA ALA A 240 -5.00 -14.34 -5.00
C ALA A 240 -4.37 -13.46 -6.11
N GLY A 241 -3.15 -13.79 -6.49
CA GLY A 241 -2.38 -13.05 -7.50
C GLY A 241 -0.87 -13.08 -7.23
N PRO A 242 -0.11 -12.20 -7.88
CA PRO A 242 1.30 -11.97 -7.55
C PRO A 242 1.48 -11.58 -6.07
N LYS A 243 2.64 -11.88 -5.48
CA LYS A 243 2.94 -11.65 -4.06
C LYS A 243 2.69 -10.20 -3.62
N ASN A 244 3.09 -9.25 -4.46
CA ASN A 244 2.89 -7.81 -4.24
C ASN A 244 1.43 -7.36 -4.38
N ARG A 245 0.53 -8.22 -4.89
CA ARG A 245 -0.90 -7.93 -5.07
C ARG A 245 -1.79 -8.65 -4.08
N VAL A 246 -1.34 -9.70 -3.41
CA VAL A 246 -2.12 -10.45 -2.41
C VAL A 246 -2.06 -9.70 -1.08
N GLY A 247 -3.19 -9.58 -0.39
CA GLY A 247 -3.27 -8.94 0.92
C GLY A 247 -3.44 -7.42 0.88
N ILE A 248 -3.62 -6.83 -0.30
CA ILE A 248 -3.93 -5.39 -0.43
C ILE A 248 -5.39 -5.19 -0.08
N SER A 249 -5.69 -4.19 0.75
CA SER A 249 -7.06 -3.86 1.14
C SER A 249 -7.47 -2.42 0.85
N CYS A 250 -8.77 -2.20 0.67
CA CYS A 250 -9.37 -0.87 0.62
C CYS A 250 -10.78 -0.86 1.22
N LEU A 251 -11.23 0.33 1.61
CA LEU A 251 -12.62 0.62 1.93
C LEU A 251 -13.36 1.11 0.69
N VAL A 252 -14.57 0.61 0.47
CA VAL A 252 -15.47 1.10 -0.57
C VAL A 252 -16.24 2.31 -0.03
N GLU A 253 -15.70 3.51 -0.27
CA GLU A 253 -16.37 4.77 0.13
C GLU A 253 -17.41 5.23 -0.89
N LYS A 254 -17.21 4.85 -2.16
CA LYS A 254 -18.12 5.13 -3.28
C LYS A 254 -18.08 3.96 -4.25
N THR A 255 -19.24 3.60 -4.78
CA THR A 255 -19.35 2.62 -5.85
C THR A 255 -20.63 2.87 -6.64
N ARG A 256 -20.63 2.50 -7.92
CA ARG A 256 -21.83 2.45 -8.74
C ARG A 256 -22.53 1.09 -8.58
N PRO A 257 -23.84 1.01 -8.88
CA PRO A 257 -24.54 -0.27 -8.82
C PRO A 257 -24.04 -1.25 -9.88
N LYS A 258 -24.42 -2.52 -9.71
CA LYS A 258 -24.18 -3.65 -10.61
C LYS A 258 -22.70 -4.03 -10.77
N LEU A 259 -21.91 -3.86 -9.72
CA LEU A 259 -20.53 -4.34 -9.65
C LEU A 259 -20.43 -5.50 -8.67
N MET A 260 -19.96 -6.67 -9.12
CA MET A 260 -19.74 -7.83 -8.26
C MET A 260 -18.27 -7.99 -7.89
N ILE A 261 -17.99 -8.43 -6.66
CA ILE A 261 -16.65 -8.91 -6.32
C ILE A 261 -16.32 -10.20 -7.09
N SER A 262 -15.05 -10.40 -7.42
CA SER A 262 -14.54 -11.64 -8.01
C SER A 262 -14.15 -12.65 -6.93
N ASP A 263 -13.93 -13.91 -7.30
CA ASP A 263 -13.46 -14.95 -6.37
C ASP A 263 -12.05 -14.66 -5.80
N LYS A 264 -11.30 -13.73 -6.41
CA LYS A 264 -9.98 -13.27 -5.97
C LYS A 264 -10.04 -12.08 -5.01
N ILE A 265 -11.24 -11.61 -4.68
CA ILE A 265 -11.48 -10.53 -3.72
C ILE A 265 -12.33 -11.12 -2.60
N ILE A 266 -11.87 -10.93 -1.36
CA ILE A 266 -12.64 -11.21 -0.16
C ILE A 266 -13.25 -9.91 0.30
N ARG A 267 -14.52 -9.96 0.69
CA ARG A 267 -15.22 -8.87 1.34
C ARG A 267 -15.52 -9.27 2.78
N PHE A 268 -15.45 -8.32 3.70
CA PHE A 268 -15.99 -8.49 5.04
C PHE A 268 -16.59 -7.19 5.57
N HIS A 269 -17.47 -7.34 6.56
CA HIS A 269 -18.17 -6.25 7.23
C HIS A 269 -17.82 -6.26 8.70
N LEU A 270 -17.62 -5.06 9.27
CA LEU A 270 -17.40 -4.91 10.70
C LEU A 270 -18.71 -5.12 11.47
N VAL A 271 -18.58 -5.34 12.77
CA VAL A 271 -19.71 -5.30 13.70
C VAL A 271 -20.13 -3.85 13.91
N GLU A 272 -21.42 -3.56 13.71
CA GLU A 272 -22.01 -2.22 13.85
C GLU A 272 -22.04 -1.74 15.32
N VAL A 273 -20.89 -1.29 15.83
CA VAL A 273 -20.75 -0.68 17.16
C VAL A 273 -20.02 0.67 17.13
N GLY A 274 -19.77 1.21 15.94
CA GLY A 274 -19.04 2.45 15.70
C GLY A 274 -17.53 2.27 15.46
N LEU A 275 -17.09 1.08 15.05
CA LEU A 275 -15.72 0.86 14.57
C LEU A 275 -15.44 1.70 13.33
N SER A 276 -14.22 2.22 13.19
CA SER A 276 -13.81 2.94 11.98
C SER A 276 -13.34 1.97 10.90
N GLU A 277 -14.11 1.81 9.82
CA GLU A 277 -13.74 0.97 8.68
C GLU A 277 -12.45 1.45 8.01
N ARG A 278 -12.26 2.78 7.98
CA ARG A 278 -11.04 3.41 7.45
C ARG A 278 -9.81 2.97 8.25
N PHE A 279 -9.91 2.99 9.58
CA PHE A 279 -8.82 2.56 10.46
C PHE A 279 -8.52 1.06 10.32
N ILE A 280 -9.55 0.21 10.23
CA ILE A 280 -9.32 -1.24 10.02
C ILE A 280 -8.70 -1.52 8.66
N SER A 281 -9.13 -0.83 7.59
CA SER A 281 -8.49 -0.93 6.27
C SER A 281 -7.04 -0.45 6.32
N LEU A 282 -6.74 0.57 7.10
CA LEU A 282 -5.37 1.03 7.36
C LEU A 282 -4.51 -0.05 8.03
N CYS A 283 -5.00 -0.67 9.11
CA CYS A 283 -4.30 -1.77 9.78
C CYS A 283 -3.92 -2.89 8.81
N LEU A 284 -4.83 -3.31 7.93
CA LEU A 284 -4.57 -4.39 6.97
C LEU A 284 -3.46 -4.08 5.96
N ASN A 285 -3.16 -2.80 5.72
CA ASN A 285 -2.14 -2.36 4.77
C ASN A 285 -0.83 -1.90 5.43
N ALA A 286 -0.76 -1.76 6.75
CA ALA A 286 0.43 -1.26 7.45
C ALA A 286 0.76 -2.00 8.76
N GLY A 287 2.03 -1.89 9.17
CA GLY A 287 2.52 -2.42 10.46
C GLY A 287 2.35 -3.93 10.64
N ALA A 288 2.11 -4.35 11.89
CA ALA A 288 2.05 -5.75 12.32
C ALA A 288 1.07 -6.61 11.51
N THR A 289 -0.13 -6.11 11.24
CA THR A 289 -1.17 -6.86 10.51
C THR A 289 -0.73 -7.11 9.06
N ALA A 290 -0.16 -6.11 8.39
CA ALA A 290 0.35 -6.27 7.03
C ALA A 290 1.53 -7.25 6.97
N VAL A 291 2.43 -7.20 7.94
CA VAL A 291 3.54 -8.17 8.09
C VAL A 291 3.00 -9.59 8.29
N TYR A 292 2.01 -9.76 9.16
CA TYR A 292 1.34 -11.05 9.35
C TYR A 292 0.71 -11.56 8.05
N ILE A 293 0.00 -10.69 7.32
CA ILE A 293 -0.64 -11.04 6.05
C ILE A 293 0.41 -11.48 5.03
N ASP A 294 1.54 -10.76 4.92
CA ASP A 294 2.63 -11.12 4.01
C ASP A 294 3.25 -12.49 4.35
N GLY A 295 3.58 -12.72 5.62
CA GLY A 295 4.10 -14.00 6.10
C GLY A 295 3.09 -15.16 6.01
N SER A 296 1.80 -14.85 5.99
CA SER A 296 0.72 -15.84 5.89
C SER A 296 0.41 -16.27 4.44
N LYS A 297 0.97 -15.60 3.43
CA LYS A 297 0.75 -15.96 2.02
C LYS A 297 1.29 -17.37 1.73
N SER A 298 0.57 -18.12 0.90
CA SER A 298 0.97 -19.45 0.42
C SER A 298 0.83 -19.56 -1.09
N GLY A 299 1.72 -20.29 -1.75
CA GLY A 299 1.70 -20.45 -3.21
C GLY A 299 2.91 -21.23 -3.70
N MET A 300 2.85 -21.74 -4.93
CA MET A 300 3.97 -22.48 -5.54
C MET A 300 5.04 -21.54 -6.11
N ALA A 301 4.67 -20.32 -6.46
CA ALA A 301 5.55 -19.30 -7.03
C ALA A 301 5.05 -17.90 -6.64
N GLU A 302 5.96 -16.91 -6.62
CA GLU A 302 5.61 -15.53 -6.25
C GLU A 302 4.57 -14.89 -7.18
N SER A 303 4.46 -15.34 -8.43
CA SER A 303 3.42 -14.89 -9.38
C SER A 303 2.03 -15.46 -9.07
N GLN A 304 1.93 -16.49 -8.23
CA GLN A 304 0.71 -17.25 -7.93
C GLN A 304 0.62 -17.54 -6.43
N MET A 305 0.51 -16.47 -5.65
CA MET A 305 0.27 -16.52 -4.22
C MET A 305 -1.22 -16.45 -3.91
N ASN A 306 -1.57 -16.92 -2.72
CA ASN A 306 -2.90 -16.82 -2.14
C ASN A 306 -2.84 -16.59 -0.62
N ILE A 307 -3.96 -16.11 -0.08
CA ILE A 307 -4.25 -16.14 1.36
C ILE A 307 -5.67 -16.69 1.56
N SER A 308 -5.85 -17.51 2.60
CA SER A 308 -7.16 -18.09 2.94
C SER A 308 -7.95 -17.18 3.86
N GLN A 309 -9.28 -17.34 3.86
CA GLN A 309 -10.15 -16.66 4.82
C GLN A 309 -9.79 -17.03 6.26
N ASP A 310 -9.41 -18.28 6.53
CA ASP A 310 -9.03 -18.72 7.88
C ASP A 310 -7.77 -18.01 8.39
N LYS A 311 -6.76 -17.82 7.52
CA LYS A 311 -5.57 -17.04 7.88
C LYS A 311 -5.92 -15.57 8.09
N LEU A 312 -6.74 -14.98 7.21
CA LEU A 312 -7.19 -13.59 7.40
C LEU A 312 -7.97 -13.39 8.69
N LYS A 313 -8.84 -14.34 9.06
CA LYS A 313 -9.58 -14.32 10.32
C LYS A 313 -8.67 -14.28 11.54
N LEU A 314 -7.47 -14.84 11.46
CA LEU A 314 -6.47 -14.84 12.52
C LEU A 314 -5.55 -13.61 12.51
N ALA A 315 -5.66 -12.71 11.53
CA ALA A 315 -4.80 -11.54 11.46
C ALA A 315 -4.95 -10.67 12.73
N PRO A 316 -3.84 -10.32 13.41
CA PRO A 316 -3.88 -9.50 14.61
C PRO A 316 -4.17 -8.05 14.22
N ILE A 317 -5.10 -7.42 14.93
CA ILE A 317 -5.52 -6.03 14.74
C ILE A 317 -5.20 -5.25 16.02
N PRO A 318 -4.39 -4.17 15.94
CA PRO A 318 -4.17 -3.29 17.07
C PRO A 318 -5.39 -2.37 17.20
N LEU A 319 -6.28 -2.68 18.13
CA LEU A 319 -7.53 -1.94 18.29
C LEU A 319 -7.38 -0.90 19.40
N GLY A 320 -7.53 0.38 19.04
CA GLY A 320 -7.61 1.50 19.99
C GLY A 320 -9.05 1.95 20.27
N PRO A 321 -9.25 2.90 21.20
CA PRO A 321 -10.53 3.57 21.41
C PRO A 321 -11.12 4.19 20.13
N ILE A 322 -12.45 4.15 19.95
CA ILE A 322 -13.12 4.64 18.72
C ILE A 322 -12.76 6.10 18.41
N LYS A 323 -12.73 6.97 19.42
CA LYS A 323 -12.38 8.39 19.23
C LYS A 323 -10.95 8.55 18.73
N GLU A 324 -10.02 7.75 19.25
CA GLU A 324 -8.62 7.76 18.81
C GLU A 324 -8.48 7.24 17.39
N GLN A 325 -9.22 6.19 17.00
CA GLN A 325 -9.23 5.70 15.62
C GLN A 325 -9.58 6.83 14.63
N ASN A 326 -10.59 7.63 14.94
CA ASN A 326 -11.00 8.75 14.09
C ASN A 326 -9.96 9.88 14.07
N HIS A 327 -9.44 10.29 15.23
CA HIS A 327 -8.38 11.31 15.29
C HIS A 327 -7.10 10.89 14.55
N ILE A 328 -6.74 9.60 14.62
CA ILE A 328 -5.63 9.04 13.86
C ILE A 328 -5.89 9.18 12.37
N MET A 329 -7.09 8.82 11.90
CA MET A 329 -7.44 8.95 10.48
C MET A 329 -7.41 10.41 10.00
N ASP A 330 -7.94 11.35 10.79
CA ASP A 330 -7.86 12.79 10.48
C ASP A 330 -6.41 13.26 10.35
N ARG A 331 -5.55 12.76 11.25
CA ARG A 331 -4.12 13.10 11.24
C ARG A 331 -3.40 12.47 10.04
N VAL A 332 -3.71 11.22 9.69
CA VAL A 332 -3.20 10.56 8.48
C VAL A 332 -3.59 11.36 7.24
N ASP A 333 -4.84 11.80 7.12
CA ASP A 333 -5.33 12.57 5.96
C ASP A 333 -4.56 13.90 5.80
N GLN A 334 -4.33 14.61 6.90
CA GLN A 334 -3.53 15.85 6.90
C GLN A 334 -2.10 15.60 6.41
N LEU A 335 -1.45 14.55 6.92
CA LEU A 335 -0.05 14.24 6.61
C LEU A 335 0.10 13.67 5.19
N MET A 336 -0.87 12.89 4.71
CA MET A 336 -0.89 12.40 3.34
C MET A 336 -1.06 13.55 2.34
N THR A 337 -1.93 14.52 2.66
CA THR A 337 -2.07 15.75 1.86
C THR A 337 -0.75 16.51 1.77
N LEU A 338 0.00 16.62 2.87
CA LEU A 338 1.33 17.23 2.86
C LEU A 338 2.32 16.45 1.97
N CYS A 339 2.32 15.12 2.06
CA CYS A 339 3.17 14.28 1.21
C CYS A 339 2.84 14.44 -0.28
N ASP A 340 1.55 14.54 -0.62
CA ASP A 340 1.12 14.77 -2.01
C ASP A 340 1.56 16.15 -2.52
N GLN A 341 1.45 17.19 -1.68
CA GLN A 341 1.97 18.53 -2.01
C GLN A 341 3.48 18.53 -2.25
N LEU A 342 4.25 17.81 -1.42
CA LEU A 342 5.69 17.63 -1.62
C LEU A 342 5.97 16.94 -2.95
N LYS A 343 5.22 15.88 -3.28
CA LYS A 343 5.37 15.12 -4.52
C LYS A 343 5.08 15.98 -5.75
N THR A 344 4.01 16.79 -5.72
CA THR A 344 3.70 17.74 -6.79
C THR A 344 4.81 18.78 -6.99
N ARG A 345 5.38 19.33 -5.90
CA ARG A 345 6.49 20.29 -5.99
C ARG A 345 7.74 19.70 -6.66
N LEU A 346 8.06 18.43 -6.38
CA LEU A 346 9.17 17.75 -7.03
C LEU A 346 8.95 17.59 -8.52
N GLN A 347 7.75 17.20 -8.94
CA GLN A 347 7.40 17.06 -10.36
C GLN A 347 7.54 18.41 -11.09
N THR A 348 7.01 19.50 -10.51
CA THR A 348 7.13 20.84 -11.11
C THR A 348 8.58 21.32 -11.23
N ARG A 349 9.47 20.92 -10.31
CA ARG A 349 10.91 21.25 -10.38
C ARG A 349 11.67 20.41 -11.41
N ALA A 350 11.22 19.19 -11.70
CA ALA A 350 11.83 18.36 -12.73
C ALA A 350 11.47 18.80 -14.15
N ASP A 351 10.32 19.46 -14.32
CA ASP A 351 9.80 19.95 -15.60
C ASP A 351 10.28 21.37 -15.98
N ALA A 352 10.98 22.07 -15.07
CA ALA A 352 11.49 23.43 -15.23
C ALA A 352 13.00 23.45 -15.42
#